data_AF-A0A7W0TX81-F1
#
_entry.id   AF-A0A7W0TX81-F1
#
_cell.length_a   1.000
_cell.length_b   1.000
_cell.length_c   1.000
_cell.angle_alpha   90.00
_cell.angle_beta   90.00
_cell.angle_gamma   90.00
#
_symmetry.space_group_name_H-M   'P 1'
#
loop_
_entity.id
_entity.type
_entity.pdbx_description
1 polymer ?
#
loop_
_entity_poly.entity_id
_entity_poly.type
_entity_poly.pdbx_seq_one_letter_code
_entity_poly.pdbx_strand_id
1 'polypeptide(L)'
;MGLNEAEDLERTGRFRVGAAGYLEGKWFAVSLEEAIRWGTLMPPVARPRPFRVATIDVPAARLVEFSFVPRLDGIGPAYFVHVDQLAILNASGPIIVLDPIYQREPR
;
A
#
# COMPACT_ATOMS: atom_id res chain seq x y z
N MET A 1 -5.43 0.44 0.96
CA MET A 1 -5.30 0.62 2.42
C MET A 1 -6.61 1.09 3.03
N GLY A 2 -6.78 0.93 4.34
CA GLY A 2 -7.94 1.45 5.07
C GLY A 2 -7.88 2.96 5.30
N LEU A 3 -9.00 3.56 5.72
CA LEU A 3 -9.13 5.02 5.87
C LEU A 3 -8.21 5.60 6.96
N ASN A 4 -8.12 4.97 8.13
CA ASN A 4 -7.26 5.45 9.22
C ASN A 4 -5.78 5.51 8.81
N GLU A 5 -5.32 4.56 8.01
CA GLU A 5 -3.96 4.58 7.47
C GLU A 5 -3.76 5.71 6.47
N ALA A 6 -4.75 5.92 5.60
CA ALA A 6 -4.71 7.00 4.63
C ALA A 6 -4.66 8.37 5.31
N GLU A 7 -5.51 8.59 6.32
CA GLU A 7 -5.53 9.82 7.13
C GLU A 7 -4.19 10.04 7.85
N ASP A 8 -3.58 8.96 8.35
CA ASP A 8 -2.27 9.07 8.99
C ASP A 8 -1.16 9.43 7.99
N LEU A 9 -1.20 8.87 6.79
CA LEU A 9 -0.27 9.22 5.71
C LEU A 9 -0.48 10.64 5.21
N GLU A 10 -1.72 11.11 5.09
CA GLU A 10 -2.04 12.50 4.74
C GLU A 10 -1.47 13.47 5.78
N ARG A 11 -1.55 13.11 7.07
CA ARG A 11 -1.07 13.95 8.17
C ARG A 11 0.46 13.94 8.32
N THR A 12 1.11 12.80 8.07
CA THR A 12 2.53 12.60 8.42
C THR A 12 3.46 12.51 7.23
N GLY A 13 2.92 12.18 6.05
CA GLY A 13 3.69 11.86 4.85
C GLY A 13 4.59 10.63 5.01
N ARG A 14 4.33 9.73 5.96
CA ARG A 14 5.24 8.63 6.32
C ARG A 14 4.50 7.35 6.73
N PHE A 15 4.96 6.21 6.24
CA PHE A 15 4.59 4.91 6.81
C PHE A 15 5.26 4.72 8.17
N ARG A 16 4.52 4.26 9.19
CA ARG A 16 5.04 4.07 10.54
C ARG A 16 4.36 2.92 11.28
N VAL A 17 5.12 2.21 12.11
CA VAL A 17 4.61 1.09 12.91
C VAL A 17 3.46 1.55 13.81
N GLY A 18 2.41 0.73 13.90
CA GLY A 18 1.30 0.94 14.86
C GLY A 18 0.17 1.87 14.41
N ALA A 19 0.32 2.62 13.31
CA ALA A 19 -0.76 3.52 12.83
C ALA A 19 -2.01 2.76 12.31
N ALA A 20 -1.84 1.54 11.78
CA ALA A 20 -2.96 0.68 11.38
C ALA A 20 -2.74 -0.82 11.71
N GLY A 21 -1.98 -1.12 12.78
CA GLY A 21 -1.91 -2.48 13.34
C GLY A 21 -1.02 -3.49 12.61
N TYR A 22 -0.18 -3.07 11.66
CA TYR A 22 0.82 -3.95 11.04
C TYR A 22 2.07 -4.06 11.92
N LEU A 23 2.43 -5.29 12.26
CA LEU A 23 3.55 -5.61 13.16
C LEU A 23 4.81 -6.06 12.40
N GLU A 24 4.68 -6.56 11.17
CA GLU A 24 5.79 -7.19 10.44
C GLU A 24 6.22 -6.42 9.19
N GLY A 25 5.32 -5.74 8.50
CA GLY A 25 5.68 -4.96 7.30
C GLY A 25 4.48 -4.61 6.44
N LYS A 26 4.77 -4.25 5.19
CA LYS A 26 3.78 -3.78 4.22
C LYS A 26 4.03 -4.32 2.82
N TRP A 27 2.94 -4.67 2.16
CA TRP A 27 2.93 -5.02 0.74
C TRP A 27 2.61 -3.79 -0.11
N PHE A 28 3.38 -3.63 -1.18
CA PHE A 28 3.23 -2.58 -2.19
C PHE A 28 3.09 -3.22 -3.56
N ALA A 29 2.05 -2.84 -4.29
CA ALA A 29 1.97 -3.13 -5.71
C ALA A 29 2.95 -2.25 -6.49
N VAL A 30 3.43 -2.73 -7.63
CA VAL A 30 4.41 -2.00 -8.46
C VAL A 30 3.80 -0.89 -9.32
N SER A 31 2.47 -0.81 -9.37
CA SER A 31 1.74 0.20 -10.14
C SER A 31 0.41 0.55 -9.48
N LEU A 32 -0.14 1.71 -9.84
CA LEU A 32 -1.48 2.13 -9.43
C LEU A 32 -2.56 1.11 -9.85
N GLU A 33 -2.49 0.62 -11.09
CA GLU A 33 -3.44 -0.36 -11.62
C GLU A 33 -3.44 -1.65 -10.78
N GLU A 34 -2.26 -2.18 -10.46
CA GLU A 34 -2.13 -3.37 -9.60
C GLU A 34 -2.61 -3.08 -8.17
N ALA A 35 -2.35 -1.88 -7.62
CA ALA A 35 -2.86 -1.49 -6.31
C ALA A 35 -4.40 -1.45 -6.26
N ILE A 36 -5.03 -0.95 -7.33
CA ILE A 36 -6.50 -0.93 -7.47
C ILE A 36 -7.03 -2.35 -7.59
N ARG A 37 -6.37 -3.21 -8.37
CA ARG A 37 -6.72 -4.63 -8.51
C ARG A 37 -6.66 -5.34 -7.16
N TRP A 38 -5.60 -5.13 -6.39
CA TRP A 38 -5.46 -5.64 -5.02
C TRP A 38 -6.57 -5.17 -4.10
N GLY A 39 -6.80 -3.85 -4.04
CA GLY A 39 -7.88 -3.28 -3.22
C GLY A 39 -9.27 -3.78 -3.62
N THR A 40 -9.44 -4.18 -4.88
CA THR A 40 -10.71 -4.72 -5.40
C THR A 40 -10.90 -6.19 -5.04
N LEU A 41 -9.84 -6.99 -5.06
CA LEU A 41 -9.87 -8.44 -4.80
C LEU A 41 -9.77 -8.79 -3.31
N MET A 42 -9.16 -7.92 -2.49
CA MET A 42 -9.05 -8.16 -1.06
C MET A 42 -10.46 -8.22 -0.43
N PRO A 43 -10.84 -9.36 0.18
CA PRO A 43 -12.14 -9.46 0.82
C PRO A 43 -12.21 -8.43 1.95
N PRO A 44 -13.30 -7.66 2.05
CA PRO A 44 -13.42 -6.72 3.14
C PRO A 44 -13.51 -7.51 4.45
N VAL A 45 -12.54 -7.30 5.34
CA VAL A 45 -12.58 -7.84 6.71
C VAL A 45 -13.87 -7.41 7.44
N ALA A 46 -14.54 -6.35 6.95
CA ALA A 46 -15.89 -5.99 7.34
C ALA A 46 -16.61 -5.13 6.26
N ARG A 47 -17.38 -5.78 5.38
CA ARG A 47 -18.32 -5.21 4.37
C ARG A 47 -17.68 -4.29 3.30
N PRO A 48 -18.27 -4.11 2.10
CA PRO A 48 -17.65 -3.25 1.08
C PRO A 48 -17.45 -1.85 1.68
N ARG A 49 -16.19 -1.48 1.90
CA ARG A 49 -15.79 -0.14 2.27
C ARG A 49 -14.95 0.42 1.14
N PRO A 50 -15.03 1.73 0.88
CA PRO A 50 -14.06 2.36 -0.01
C PRO A 50 -12.66 2.10 0.54
N PHE A 51 -11.71 1.85 -0.37
CA PHE A 51 -10.30 1.80 -0.04
C PHE A 51 -9.59 3.02 -0.61
N ARG A 52 -8.45 3.37 0.00
CA ARG A 52 -7.56 4.40 -0.53
C ARG A 52 -6.34 3.73 -1.15
N VAL A 53 -5.73 4.41 -2.11
CA VAL A 53 -4.41 4.08 -2.64
C VAL A 53 -3.47 5.21 -2.28
N ALA A 54 -2.26 4.89 -1.87
CA ALA A 54 -1.18 5.86 -1.80
C ALA A 54 -0.07 5.42 -2.76
N THR A 55 0.60 6.40 -3.36
CA THR A 55 1.70 6.19 -4.28
C THR A 55 2.98 6.80 -3.72
N ILE A 56 4.10 6.20 -4.08
CA ILE A 56 5.44 6.70 -3.80
C ILE A 56 6.34 6.27 -4.96
N ASP A 57 7.15 7.20 -5.46
CA ASP A 57 8.19 6.88 -6.43
C ASP A 57 9.43 6.39 -5.68
N VAL A 58 9.80 5.13 -5.91
CA VAL A 58 10.96 4.52 -5.28
C VAL A 58 12.07 4.36 -6.32
N PRO A 59 13.27 4.93 -6.10
CA PRO A 59 14.39 4.73 -7.01
C PRO A 59 14.72 3.23 -7.15
N ALA A 60 15.02 2.77 -8.36
CA ALA A 60 15.34 1.36 -8.62
C ALA A 60 16.50 0.84 -7.74
N ALA A 61 17.46 1.70 -7.42
CA ALA A 61 18.58 1.38 -6.52
C ALA A 61 18.16 1.15 -5.05
N ARG A 62 16.96 1.56 -4.65
CA ARG A 62 16.37 1.29 -3.32
C ARG A 62 15.49 0.04 -3.32
N LEU A 63 14.93 -0.35 -4.47
CA LEU A 63 14.10 -1.54 -4.57
C LEU A 63 14.85 -2.84 -4.24
N VAL A 64 16.18 -2.86 -4.41
CA VAL A 64 17.02 -4.02 -4.03
C VAL A 64 17.04 -4.25 -2.51
N GLU A 65 16.62 -3.26 -1.71
CA GLU A 65 16.52 -3.40 -0.26
C GLU A 65 15.23 -4.12 0.17
N PHE A 66 14.27 -4.32 -0.74
CA PHE A 66 12.95 -4.87 -0.45
C PHE A 66 12.74 -6.26 -1.07
N SER A 67 11.85 -7.05 -0.45
CA SER A 67 11.56 -8.40 -0.93
C SER A 67 10.58 -8.36 -2.09
N PHE A 68 11.04 -8.74 -3.28
CA PHE A 68 10.18 -8.80 -4.47
C PHE A 68 9.49 -10.16 -4.61
N VAL A 69 8.19 -10.14 -4.90
CA VAL A 69 7.41 -11.31 -5.28
C VAL A 69 6.80 -11.05 -6.66
N PRO A 70 7.18 -11.82 -7.70
CA PRO A 70 6.69 -11.56 -9.06
C PRO A 70 5.19 -11.82 -9.24
N ARG A 71 4.60 -12.63 -8.35
CA ARG A 71 3.17 -12.98 -8.39
C ARG A 71 2.64 -13.30 -6.98
N LEU A 72 2.26 -12.27 -6.24
CA LEU A 72 1.66 -12.41 -4.91
C LEU A 72 0.16 -12.77 -5.05
N ASP A 73 -0.29 -13.80 -4.32
CA ASP A 73 -1.65 -14.39 -4.35
C ASP A 73 -2.22 -14.66 -5.75
N GLY A 74 -1.35 -14.89 -6.74
CA GLY A 74 -1.77 -15.09 -8.14
C GLY A 74 -2.16 -13.82 -8.89
N ILE A 75 -2.15 -12.65 -8.24
CA ILE A 75 -2.65 -11.37 -8.77
C ILE A 75 -1.58 -10.67 -9.62
N GLY A 76 -0.45 -10.31 -9.02
CA GLY A 76 0.57 -9.53 -9.69
C GLY A 76 1.84 -9.30 -8.88
N PRO A 77 2.83 -8.60 -9.46
CA PRO A 77 4.09 -8.31 -8.81
C PRO A 77 3.92 -7.36 -7.62
N ALA A 78 4.66 -7.62 -6.55
CA ALA A 78 4.60 -6.85 -5.31
C ALA A 78 5.98 -6.78 -4.63
N TYR A 79 6.19 -5.73 -3.84
CA TYR A 79 7.30 -5.63 -2.89
C TYR A 79 6.78 -5.73 -1.47
N PHE A 80 7.49 -6.48 -0.63
CA PHE A 80 7.33 -6.44 0.82
C PHE A 80 8.44 -5.59 1.43
N VAL A 81 8.01 -4.62 2.24
CA VAL A 81 8.88 -3.76 3.04
C VAL A 81 8.68 -4.12 4.49
N HIS A 82 9.73 -4.63 5.14
CA HIS A 82 9.68 -4.97 6.55
C HIS A 82 9.69 -3.70 7.43
N VAL A 83 9.24 -3.80 8.68
CA VAL A 83 9.09 -2.63 9.56
C VAL A 83 10.37 -1.83 9.80
N ASP A 84 11.52 -2.49 9.84
CA ASP A 84 12.85 -1.89 9.96
C ASP A 84 13.30 -1.16 8.69
N GLN A 85 12.69 -1.46 7.54
CA GLN A 85 12.97 -0.87 6.24
C GLN A 85 12.09 0.35 5.92
N LEU A 86 11.10 0.66 6.76
CA LEU A 86 10.20 1.80 6.52
C LEU A 86 10.95 3.14 6.43
N ALA A 87 12.07 3.29 7.13
CA ALA A 87 12.89 4.50 7.04
C ALA A 87 13.46 4.72 5.62
N ILE A 88 13.86 3.63 4.94
CA ILE A 88 14.37 3.68 3.56
C ILE A 88 13.24 4.04 2.59
N LEU A 89 12.06 3.41 2.76
CA LEU A 89 10.89 3.71 1.94
C LEU A 89 10.47 5.17 2.10
N ASN A 90 10.34 5.67 3.33
CA ASN A 90 9.95 7.06 3.61
C ASN A 90 10.96 8.09 3.10
N ALA A 91 12.23 7.70 2.93
CA ALA A 91 13.27 8.54 2.35
C ALA A 91 13.33 8.48 0.82
N SER A 92 12.55 7.59 0.18
CA SER A 92 12.63 7.35 -1.26
C SER A 92 11.91 8.43 -2.09
N GLY A 93 10.86 9.03 -1.55
CA GLY A 93 10.08 10.04 -2.26
C GLY A 93 8.87 10.51 -1.46
N PRO A 94 8.13 11.52 -1.96
CA PRO A 94 6.88 11.95 -1.36
C PRO A 94 5.83 10.85 -1.46
N ILE A 95 5.05 10.67 -0.39
CA ILE A 95 3.87 9.80 -0.40
C ILE A 95 2.65 10.64 -0.75
N ILE A 96 1.92 10.22 -1.78
CA ILE A 96 0.70 10.90 -2.25
C ILE A 96 -0.48 9.97 -2.00
N VAL A 97 -1.46 10.43 -1.23
CA VAL A 97 -2.70 9.69 -0.98
C VAL A 97 -3.74 10.13 -1.99
N LEU A 98 -4.28 9.17 -2.75
CA LEU A 98 -5.31 9.41 -3.77
C LEU A 98 -6.71 9.34 -3.17
N ASP A 99 -7.71 9.82 -3.90
CA ASP A 99 -9.12 9.81 -3.48
C ASP A 99 -9.66 8.39 -3.21
N PRO A 100 -10.72 8.25 -2.39
CA PRO A 100 -11.37 6.97 -2.14
C PRO A 100 -11.92 6.32 -3.40
N ILE A 101 -11.63 5.04 -3.56
CA ILE A 101 -12.18 4.20 -4.62
C ILE A 101 -13.37 3.43 -4.04
N TYR A 102 -14.54 3.70 -4.61
CA TYR A 102 -15.79 3.05 -4.24
C TYR A 102 -16.03 1.86 -5.16
N GLN A 103 -16.13 0.65 -4.60
CA GLN A 103 -16.71 -0.47 -5.33
C GLN A 103 -18.21 -0.21 -5.50
N ARG A 104 -18.66 0.04 -6.74
CA ARG A 104 -20.08 -0.10 -7.07
C ARG A 104 -20.36 -1.58 -7.28
N GLU A 105 -21.23 -2.15 -6.46
CA GLU A 105 -21.86 -3.42 -6.84
C GLU A 105 -22.61 -3.20 -8.17
N PRO A 106 -22.45 -4.08 -9.17
CA PRO A 106 -23.38 -4.11 -10.28
C PRO A 106 -24.77 -4.43 -9.70
N ARG A 107 -25.75 -3.57 -10.02
CA ARG A 107 -27.16 -3.84 -9.75
C ARG A 107 -27.66 -4.99 -10.61
#